data_AF-A0A662C9F2-F1
#
_entry.id   AF-A0A662C9F2-F1
#
_cell.length_a   1.000
_cell.length_b   1.000
_cell.length_c   1.000
_cell.angle_alpha   90.00
_cell.angle_beta   90.00
_cell.angle_gamma   90.00
#
_symmetry.space_group_name_H-M   'P 1'
#
loop_
_entity.id
_entity.type
_entity.pdbx_description
1 polymer ?
#
loop_
_entity_poly.entity_id
_entity_poly.type
_entity_poly.pdbx_seq_one_letter_code
_entity_poly.pdbx_strand_id
1 'polypeptide(L)'
;MPCLYLAFSFLLLIGSSSSSDKDINQWTRFRGADGQGIDAIRKAPTSWEESDFRWKISLPGTGHASPVVWNDRIFVTSSDDES
;
A
#
# COMPACT_ATOMS: atom_id res chain seq x y z
N MET A 1 -28.28 -46.35 10.04
CA MET A 1 -26.87 -46.01 10.26
C MET A 1 -26.68 -44.50 10.06
N PRO A 2 -27.02 -43.68 11.06
CA PRO A 2 -27.05 -42.21 10.98
C PRO A 2 -25.65 -41.57 11.09
N CYS A 3 -24.60 -42.32 10.72
CA CYS A 3 -23.21 -41.94 10.98
C CYS A 3 -22.56 -41.18 9.82
N LEU A 4 -23.23 -41.04 8.67
CA LEU A 4 -22.63 -40.41 7.48
C LEU A 4 -22.96 -38.92 7.32
N TYR A 5 -24.02 -38.41 7.96
CA TYR A 5 -24.40 -36.98 7.85
C TYR A 5 -23.60 -36.04 8.75
N LEU A 6 -23.04 -36.56 9.86
CA LEU A 6 -22.23 -35.76 10.80
C LEU A 6 -20.88 -35.34 10.21
N ALA A 7 -20.33 -36.08 9.25
CA ALA A 7 -19.07 -35.74 8.59
C ALA A 7 -19.22 -34.58 7.58
N PHE A 8 -20.39 -34.42 6.97
CA PHE A 8 -20.62 -33.36 5.97
C PHE A 8 -20.85 -31.98 6.61
N SER A 9 -21.31 -31.95 7.87
CA SER A 9 -21.56 -30.70 8.60
C SER A 9 -20.30 -30.09 9.21
N PHE A 10 -19.20 -30.85 9.30
CA PHE A 10 -17.93 -30.36 9.85
C PHE A 10 -16.99 -29.76 8.79
N LEU A 11 -17.26 -29.98 7.50
CA LEU A 11 -16.42 -29.49 6.41
C LEU A 11 -16.84 -28.11 5.86
N LEU A 12 -17.93 -27.52 6.36
CA LEU A 12 -18.45 -26.23 5.88
C LEU A 12 -18.13 -25.04 6.81
N LEU A 13 -17.30 -25.25 7.84
CA LEU A 13 -16.92 -24.22 8.82
C LEU A 13 -15.42 -23.87 8.79
N ILE A 14 -14.74 -24.12 7.68
CA ILE A 14 -13.38 -23.60 7.48
C ILE A 14 -13.51 -22.14 7.05
N GLY A 15 -13.57 -21.30 8.09
CA GLY A 15 -13.37 -19.86 8.16
C GLY A 15 -13.31 -19.10 6.84
N SER A 16 -14.32 -18.25 6.62
CA SER A 16 -14.10 -16.97 5.96
C SER A 16 -13.13 -16.17 6.82
N SER A 17 -11.83 -16.41 6.65
CA SER A 17 -10.79 -15.49 7.10
C SER A 17 -11.00 -14.21 6.30
N SER A 18 -11.70 -13.24 6.88
CA SER A 18 -11.54 -11.86 6.44
C SER A 18 -10.07 -11.54 6.69
N SER A 19 -9.26 -11.62 5.63
CA SER A 19 -7.96 -10.97 5.65
C SER A 19 -8.27 -9.50 5.91
N SER A 20 -8.09 -9.05 7.15
CA SER A 20 -7.84 -7.65 7.41
C SER A 20 -6.63 -7.35 6.54
N ASP A 21 -6.87 -6.73 5.39
CA ASP A 21 -5.80 -6.21 4.57
C ASP A 21 -4.96 -5.42 5.57
N LYS A 22 -3.71 -5.86 5.76
CA LYS A 22 -2.80 -5.18 6.68
C LYS A 22 -2.91 -3.72 6.31
N ASP A 23 -3.12 -2.83 7.27
CA ASP A 23 -2.96 -1.40 7.07
C ASP A 23 -1.52 -1.17 6.57
N ILE A 24 -1.28 -1.38 5.28
CA ILE A 24 -0.21 -0.78 4.54
C ILE A 24 -0.48 0.68 4.80
N ASN A 25 0.36 1.34 5.61
CA ASN A 25 0.24 2.75 5.93
C ASN A 25 0.01 3.54 4.64
N GLN A 26 -1.26 3.77 4.31
CA GLN A 26 -1.66 4.37 3.06
C GLN A 26 -1.27 5.85 3.15
N TRP A 27 -0.56 6.35 2.14
CA TRP A 27 -0.21 7.76 2.07
C TRP A 27 -1.14 8.43 1.08
N THR A 28 -2.40 8.60 1.48
CA THR A 28 -3.52 8.88 0.56
C THR A 28 -3.64 10.35 0.15
N ARG A 29 -2.84 11.24 0.75
CA ARG A 29 -2.92 12.69 0.59
C ARG A 29 -1.59 13.37 0.87
N PHE A 30 -1.52 14.68 0.58
CA PHE A 30 -0.38 15.51 0.98
C PHE A 30 -0.13 15.36 2.47
N ARG A 31 1.12 15.00 2.82
CA ARG A 31 1.57 14.77 4.20
C ARG A 31 0.92 13.57 4.93
N GLY A 32 0.37 12.60 4.21
CA GLY A 32 -0.03 11.32 4.77
C GLY A 32 -1.40 11.35 5.46
N ALA A 33 -1.77 10.24 6.11
CA ALA A 33 -3.14 9.99 6.59
C ALA A 33 -3.70 11.11 7.49
N ASP A 34 -2.86 11.71 8.33
CA ASP A 34 -3.21 12.79 9.25
C ASP A 34 -2.78 14.20 8.79
N GLY A 35 -2.11 14.30 7.62
CA GLY A 35 -1.63 15.55 7.06
C GLY A 35 -0.42 16.17 7.77
N GLN A 36 0.25 15.45 8.67
CA GLN A 36 1.39 15.99 9.43
C GLN A 36 2.73 15.74 8.72
N GLY A 37 2.82 14.69 7.90
CA GLY A 37 4.02 14.30 7.18
C GLY A 37 4.98 13.50 8.06
N ILE A 38 4.44 12.80 9.06
CA ILE A 38 5.19 12.04 10.05
C ILE A 38 4.75 10.58 9.95
N ASP A 39 5.71 9.66 9.74
CA ASP A 39 5.47 8.23 9.96
C ASP A 39 5.78 7.93 11.43
N ALA A 40 4.77 7.50 12.20
CA ALA A 40 4.89 7.20 13.62
C ALA A 40 5.68 5.90 13.90
N ILE A 41 5.86 5.04 12.90
CA ILE A 41 6.40 3.69 13.05
C ILE A 41 7.81 3.60 12.46
N ARG A 42 8.06 4.25 11.31
CA ARG A 42 9.32 4.11 10.57
C ARG A 42 10.12 5.40 10.58
N LYS A 43 11.42 5.27 10.90
CA LYS A 43 12.38 6.35 10.69
C LYS A 43 12.85 6.33 9.25
N ALA A 44 12.67 7.43 8.54
CA ALA A 44 13.26 7.62 7.23
C ALA A 44 14.81 7.67 7.37
N PRO A 45 15.56 7.05 6.45
CA PRO A 45 17.01 7.15 6.47
C PRO A 45 17.45 8.59 6.15
N THR A 46 18.57 8.99 6.75
CA THR A 46 19.13 10.34 6.66
C THR A 46 20.14 10.52 5.52
N SER A 47 20.52 9.42 4.87
CA SER A 47 21.43 9.37 3.73
C SER A 47 20.97 8.27 2.78
N TRP A 48 21.29 8.43 1.49
CA TRP A 48 20.89 7.51 0.43
C TRP A 48 22.03 7.33 -0.57
N GLU A 49 22.23 6.10 -1.01
CA GLU A 49 23.15 5.71 -2.09
C GLU A 49 22.36 5.05 -3.24
N GLU A 50 22.97 4.93 -4.42
CA GLU A 50 22.30 4.33 -5.60
C GLU A 50 21.78 2.91 -5.32
N SER A 51 22.48 2.15 -4.48
CA SER A 51 22.11 0.79 -4.08
C SER A 51 20.87 0.70 -3.19
N ASP A 52 20.44 1.79 -2.55
CA ASP A 52 19.29 1.78 -1.65
C ASP A 52 17.95 1.82 -2.41
N PHE A 53 17.98 2.26 -3.67
CA PHE A 53 16.78 2.38 -4.50
C PHE A 53 16.42 1.04 -5.12
N ARG A 54 15.19 0.55 -4.84
CA ARG A 54 14.67 -0.66 -5.49
C ARG A 54 14.39 -0.47 -6.98
N TRP A 55 14.02 0.74 -7.37
CA TRP A 55 13.70 1.12 -8.73
C TRP A 55 13.72 2.64 -8.85
N LYS A 56 13.88 3.12 -10.09
CA LYS A 56 13.76 4.52 -10.49
C LYS A 56 13.07 4.57 -11.84
N ILE A 57 12.27 5.61 -12.09
CA ILE A 57 11.58 5.82 -13.36
C ILE A 57 11.61 7.30 -13.71
N SER A 58 11.84 7.61 -14.98
CA SER A 58 11.70 8.96 -15.52
C SER A 58 10.23 9.27 -15.72
N LEU A 59 9.77 10.42 -15.22
CA LEU A 59 8.43 10.92 -15.50
C LEU A 59 8.41 11.63 -16.85
N PRO A 60 7.26 11.66 -17.56
CA PRO A 60 7.15 12.30 -18.88
C PRO A 60 7.21 13.84 -18.83
N GLY A 61 7.21 14.44 -17.64
CA GLY A 61 7.40 15.88 -17.44
C GLY A 61 7.54 16.24 -15.96
N THR A 62 7.35 17.51 -15.61
CA THR A 62 7.67 18.03 -14.28
C THR A 62 6.58 17.72 -13.26
N GLY A 63 6.96 17.16 -12.09
CA GLY A 63 6.02 16.87 -11.00
C GLY A 63 6.24 17.78 -9.80
N HIS A 64 5.18 18.43 -9.31
CA HIS A 64 5.20 19.24 -8.08
C HIS A 64 4.37 18.64 -6.94
N ALA A 65 3.51 17.66 -7.23
CA ALA A 65 2.68 17.01 -6.24
C ALA A 65 3.48 16.00 -5.41
N SER A 66 3.02 15.77 -4.18
CA SER A 66 3.50 14.63 -3.39
C SER A 66 2.91 13.32 -3.93
N PRO A 67 3.68 12.22 -3.95
CA PRO A 67 3.17 10.93 -4.35
C PRO A 67 2.08 10.45 -3.38
N VAL A 68 1.11 9.72 -3.92
CA VAL A 68 0.10 8.99 -3.16
C VAL A 68 0.41 7.50 -3.20
N VAL A 69 0.42 6.86 -2.04
CA VAL A 69 0.58 5.40 -1.93
C VAL A 69 -0.77 4.81 -1.56
N TRP A 70 -1.29 3.95 -2.43
CA TRP A 70 -2.49 3.17 -2.15
C TRP A 70 -2.27 1.69 -2.46
N ASN A 71 -2.36 0.84 -1.44
CA ASN A 71 -2.05 -0.59 -1.50
C ASN A 71 -0.69 -0.86 -2.15
N ASP A 72 -0.67 -1.50 -3.31
CA ASP A 72 0.51 -1.87 -4.09
C ASP A 72 0.85 -0.86 -5.20
N ARG A 73 0.23 0.33 -5.18
CA ARG A 73 0.34 1.35 -6.23
C ARG A 73 0.85 2.67 -5.69
N ILE A 74 1.58 3.36 -6.56
CA ILE A 74 2.03 4.74 -6.36
C ILE A 74 1.43 5.58 -7.47
N PHE A 75 0.74 6.66 -7.08
CA PHE A 75 0.14 7.64 -7.97
C PHE A 75 0.94 8.93 -7.88
N VAL A 76 1.31 9.46 -9.04
CA VAL A 76 2.03 10.73 -9.20
C VAL A 76 1.40 11.52 -10.34
N THR A 77 1.54 12.84 -10.27
CA THR A 77 1.14 13.74 -11.36
C THR A 77 2.38 14.39 -11.94
N SER A 78 2.40 14.57 -13.26
CA SER A 78 3.38 15.37 -13.98
C SER A 78 2.66 16.32 -14.91
N SER A 79 3.19 17.53 -15.09
CA SER A 79 2.82 18.40 -16.20
C SER A 79 3.40 17.86 -17.49
N ASP A 80 2.79 18.20 -18.61
CA ASP A 80 3.45 18.19 -19.91
C ASP A 80 4.27 19.48 -20.09
N ASP A 81 4.99 19.59 -21.20
CA ASP A 81 5.86 20.74 -21.50
C ASP A 81 5.07 22.03 -21.83
N GLU A 82 3.74 21.93 -22.00
CA GLU A 82 2.87 23.00 -22.48
C GLU A 82 2.01 23.65 -21.37
N SER A 83 1.99 23.07 -20.17
CA SER A 83 1.23 23.53 -19.01
C SER A 83 2.06 24.38 -18.04
#